data_AF-R6ZQ18-F1
#
_entry.id   AF-R6ZQ18-F1
#
_cell.length_a   1.000
_cell.length_b   1.000
_cell.length_c   1.000
_cell.angle_alpha   90.00
_cell.angle_beta   90.00
_cell.angle_gamma   90.00
#
_symmetry.space_group_name_H-M   'P 1'
#
loop_
_entity.id
_entity.type
_entity.pdbx_description
1 polymer ?
#
loop_
_entity_poly.entity_id
_entity_poly.type
_entity_poly.pdbx_seq_one_letter_code
_entity_poly.pdbx_strand_id
1 'polypeptide(L)'
;MKKTFIFLCASMVLQATASFATTNEPVKENVVYNTTTSNETATKWEFYSAHEDPSPELLEGITSNKYSKRVSYFYNLFKDTYVVKEEVVPGDPTRRTVIRKPEIYNAVKSIEKALNKSVKKHEISEKESEQLFYHVLKVSLAAIDSESDSFEESLDAHRKDTKALLALFQQVNLKDLY
;
A
#
# COMPACT_ATOMS: atom_id res chain seq x y z
N MET A 1 -38.77 -24.90 62.84
CA MET A 1 -38.06 -24.81 64.14
C MET A 1 -36.60 -24.50 63.86
N LYS A 2 -36.09 -23.47 64.53
CA LYS A 2 -34.75 -22.88 64.38
C LYS A 2 -33.80 -23.57 65.36
N LYS A 3 -32.53 -23.74 65.02
CA LYS A 3 -31.41 -23.71 65.98
C LYS A 3 -30.10 -23.38 65.26
N THR A 4 -29.68 -22.15 65.53
CA THR A 4 -28.43 -21.46 65.23
C THR A 4 -27.25 -22.05 66.01
N PHE A 5 -26.05 -22.00 65.42
CA PHE A 5 -24.82 -21.80 66.17
C PHE A 5 -23.89 -20.84 65.42
N ILE A 6 -23.47 -19.80 66.14
CA ILE A 6 -22.62 -18.68 65.75
C ILE A 6 -21.24 -18.89 66.39
N PHE A 7 -20.16 -18.58 65.66
CA PHE A 7 -18.84 -18.10 66.14
C PHE A 7 -18.08 -17.66 64.87
N LEU A 8 -17.89 -16.38 64.49
CA LEU A 8 -17.37 -15.14 65.10
C LEU A 8 -15.82 -15.03 65.09
N CYS A 9 -15.37 -13.93 64.48
CA CYS A 9 -14.03 -13.29 64.42
C CYS A 9 -13.04 -13.75 63.33
N ALA A 10 -12.81 -12.95 62.27
CA ALA A 10 -11.91 -11.78 62.13
C ALA A 10 -10.55 -12.23 61.53
N SER A 11 -9.89 -11.59 60.56
CA SER A 11 -9.92 -10.23 60.03
C SER A 11 -9.33 -10.18 58.59
N MET A 12 -9.77 -9.19 57.81
CA MET A 12 -8.96 -8.28 56.97
C MET A 12 -7.98 -8.86 55.93
N VAL A 13 -8.38 -8.85 54.64
CA VAL A 13 -7.66 -8.14 53.56
C VAL A 13 -8.69 -7.66 52.52
N LEU A 14 -8.60 -6.38 52.17
CA LEU A 14 -9.40 -5.68 51.18
C LEU A 14 -8.69 -5.80 49.82
N GLN A 15 -9.30 -6.44 48.82
CA GLN A 15 -8.96 -6.19 47.40
C GLN A 15 -10.27 -6.11 46.61
N ALA A 16 -10.56 -4.91 46.12
CA ALA A 16 -11.65 -4.64 45.20
C ALA A 16 -11.20 -4.99 43.78
N THR A 17 -11.68 -6.10 43.23
CA THR A 17 -11.63 -6.34 41.79
C THR A 17 -12.84 -5.67 41.15
N ALA A 18 -12.66 -4.47 40.61
CA ALA A 18 -13.64 -3.85 39.74
C ALA A 18 -13.78 -4.70 38.47
N SER A 19 -14.87 -5.44 38.36
CA SER A 19 -15.28 -6.07 37.11
C SER A 19 -15.90 -4.99 36.22
N PHE A 20 -15.11 -4.46 35.28
CA PHE A 20 -15.68 -3.72 34.17
C PHE A 20 -16.10 -4.73 33.10
N ALA A 21 -17.41 -4.87 32.95
CA ALA A 21 -18.01 -5.41 31.74
C ALA A 21 -17.66 -4.47 30.58
N THR A 22 -16.66 -4.85 29.79
CA THR A 22 -16.39 -4.24 28.48
C THR A 22 -16.95 -5.18 27.43
N THR A 23 -17.97 -4.69 26.75
CA THR A 23 -18.49 -5.21 25.49
C THR A 23 -17.34 -5.49 24.53
N ASN A 24 -17.27 -6.71 24.00
CA ASN A 24 -16.38 -7.05 22.89
C ASN A 24 -16.85 -6.32 21.63
N GLU A 25 -16.40 -5.08 21.43
CA GLU A 25 -16.27 -4.53 20.08
C GLU A 25 -15.04 -5.17 19.42
N PRO A 26 -15.11 -5.57 18.13
CA PRO A 26 -13.96 -6.15 17.47
C PRO A 26 -12.82 -5.13 17.45
N VAL A 27 -11.66 -5.57 17.93
CA VAL A 27 -10.38 -4.84 17.85
C VAL A 27 -10.19 -4.40 16.40
N LYS A 28 -10.38 -3.10 16.15
CA LYS A 28 -9.93 -2.47 14.92
C LYS A 28 -8.42 -2.47 14.96
N GLU A 29 -7.84 -3.41 14.23
CA GLU A 29 -6.43 -3.39 13.83
C GLU A 29 -6.19 -2.08 13.06
N ASN A 30 -5.77 -1.05 13.79
CA ASN A 30 -5.24 0.17 13.19
C ASN A 30 -3.88 -0.21 12.61
N VAL A 31 -3.87 -0.61 11.34
CA VAL A 31 -2.65 -0.70 10.56
C VAL A 31 -2.19 0.74 10.36
N VAL A 32 -1.23 1.16 11.18
CA VAL A 32 -0.53 2.43 10.98
C VAL A 32 0.35 2.23 9.75
N TYR A 33 -0.03 2.87 8.64
CA TYR A 33 0.84 2.96 7.48
C TYR A 33 1.84 4.07 7.75
N ASN A 34 2.98 3.71 8.36
CA ASN A 34 4.01 4.67 8.76
C ASN A 34 4.62 5.35 7.51
N THR A 35 4.10 6.51 7.12
CA THR A 35 4.88 7.50 6.37
C THR A 35 5.81 8.20 7.34
N THR A 36 7.10 7.93 7.22
CA THR A 36 8.20 8.51 8.02
C THR A 36 8.39 7.89 9.40
N THR A 37 8.90 6.67 9.43
CA THR A 37 9.92 6.19 10.38
C THR A 37 10.34 4.83 9.85
N SER A 38 11.65 4.65 9.69
CA SER A 38 12.30 3.37 9.46
C SER A 38 11.92 2.37 10.56
N ASN A 39 10.75 1.75 10.42
CA ASN A 39 10.59 0.41 10.94
C ASN A 39 11.53 -0.44 10.08
N GLU A 40 12.42 -1.19 10.73
CA GLU A 40 13.32 -2.14 10.09
C GLU A 40 12.53 -3.31 9.46
N THR A 41 11.66 -3.03 8.50
CA THR A 41 11.45 -3.97 7.41
C THR A 41 12.74 -3.95 6.64
N ALA A 42 13.58 -4.97 6.82
CA ALA A 42 14.88 -5.07 6.16
C ALA A 42 14.70 -4.73 4.67
N THR A 43 15.27 -3.59 4.25
CA THR A 43 15.28 -3.17 2.86
C THR A 43 15.85 -4.30 2.03
N LYS A 44 15.03 -4.87 1.14
CA LYS A 44 15.40 -6.05 0.36
C LYS A 44 15.85 -5.70 -1.05
N TRP A 45 15.36 -4.57 -1.58
CA TRP A 45 15.67 -4.11 -2.93
C TRP A 45 16.06 -2.64 -2.92
N GLU A 46 16.96 -2.29 -3.83
CA GLU A 46 17.37 -0.92 -4.09
C GLU A 46 17.11 -0.60 -5.56
N PHE A 47 16.30 0.43 -5.83
CA PHE A 47 16.05 0.92 -7.18
C PHE A 47 16.49 2.36 -7.31
N TYR A 48 16.82 2.75 -8.55
CA TYR A 48 17.29 4.08 -8.87
C TYR A 48 16.20 4.85 -9.60
N SER A 49 15.74 5.96 -8.99
CA SER A 49 14.72 6.82 -9.58
C SER A 49 15.39 7.88 -10.44
N ALA A 50 15.08 7.86 -11.74
CA ALA A 50 15.45 8.92 -12.67
C ALA A 50 14.38 10.04 -12.76
N HIS A 51 13.24 9.88 -12.10
CA HIS A 51 12.14 10.83 -12.17
C HIS A 51 12.19 11.82 -11.03
N GLU A 52 12.42 13.08 -11.38
CA GLU A 52 12.25 14.23 -10.49
C GLU A 52 10.76 14.55 -10.24
N ASP A 53 10.51 15.36 -9.22
CA ASP A 53 9.17 15.89 -8.96
C ASP A 53 8.73 16.79 -10.15
N PRO A 54 7.49 16.65 -10.64
CA PRO A 54 7.03 17.38 -11.82
C PRO A 54 6.98 18.89 -11.59
N SER A 55 7.46 19.65 -12.58
CA SER A 55 7.33 21.10 -12.64
C SER A 55 5.85 21.54 -12.54
N PRO A 56 5.54 22.67 -11.87
CA PRO A 56 4.17 23.17 -11.73
C PRO A 56 3.41 23.30 -13.06
N GLU A 57 4.10 23.67 -14.14
CA GLU A 57 3.53 23.82 -15.48
C GLU A 57 2.96 22.50 -16.02
N LEU A 58 3.67 21.39 -15.81
CA LEU A 58 3.21 20.05 -16.21
C LEU A 58 1.98 19.61 -15.42
N LEU A 59 1.83 20.08 -14.18
CA LEU A 59 0.68 19.77 -13.33
C LEU A 59 -0.58 20.55 -13.73
N GLU A 60 -0.44 21.71 -14.38
CA GLU A 60 -1.58 22.53 -14.80
C GLU A 60 -2.40 21.87 -15.91
N GLY A 61 -1.75 21.16 -16.83
CA GLY A 61 -2.41 20.41 -17.91
C GLY A 61 -3.14 19.14 -17.46
N ILE A 62 -2.98 18.72 -16.19
CA ILE A 62 -3.54 17.47 -15.68
C ILE A 62 -4.92 17.75 -15.07
N THR A 63 -5.93 17.21 -15.75
CA THR A 63 -7.28 17.13 -15.20
C THR A 63 -7.44 15.78 -14.49
N SER A 64 -7.71 15.80 -13.18
CA SER A 64 -7.99 14.59 -12.42
C SER A 64 -9.16 14.80 -11.47
N ASN A 65 -10.04 13.82 -11.43
CA ASN A 65 -11.21 13.78 -10.54
C ASN A 65 -11.01 12.82 -9.36
N LYS A 66 -10.00 11.94 -9.42
CA LYS A 66 -9.85 10.82 -8.47
C LYS A 66 -8.63 10.96 -7.55
N TYR A 67 -7.55 11.51 -8.08
CA TYR A 67 -6.29 11.65 -7.35
C TYR A 67 -5.79 13.08 -7.49
N SER A 68 -4.97 13.53 -6.56
CA SER A 68 -4.22 14.78 -6.70
C SER A 68 -3.47 14.83 -8.04
N LYS A 69 -3.25 16.06 -8.54
CA LYS A 69 -2.59 16.29 -9.84
C LYS A 69 -1.23 15.58 -9.94
N ARG A 70 -0.47 15.58 -8.83
CA ARG A 70 0.82 14.89 -8.72
C ARG A 70 0.69 13.38 -8.90
N VAL A 71 -0.17 12.72 -8.14
CA VAL A 71 -0.35 11.25 -8.26
C VAL A 71 -0.88 10.89 -9.64
N SER A 72 -1.75 11.72 -10.19
CA SER A 72 -2.30 11.54 -11.55
C SER A 72 -1.23 11.64 -12.64
N TYR A 73 -0.26 12.56 -12.49
CA TYR A 73 0.90 12.65 -13.37
C TYR A 73 1.67 11.33 -13.43
N PHE A 74 2.10 10.83 -12.27
CA PHE A 74 2.86 9.59 -12.19
C PHE A 74 2.04 8.37 -12.61
N TYR A 75 0.73 8.37 -12.41
CA TYR A 75 -0.14 7.31 -12.89
C TYR A 75 -0.26 7.28 -14.42
N ASN A 76 -0.33 8.46 -15.05
CA ASN A 76 -0.30 8.54 -16.50
C ASN A 76 1.06 8.08 -17.05
N LEU A 77 2.15 8.58 -16.47
CA LEU A 77 3.51 8.16 -16.81
C LEU A 77 3.69 6.64 -16.66
N PHE A 78 3.19 6.06 -15.56
CA PHE A 78 3.20 4.61 -15.35
C PHE A 78 2.48 3.87 -16.47
N LYS A 79 1.28 4.30 -16.88
CA LYS A 79 0.55 3.65 -17.98
C LYS A 79 1.31 3.77 -19.30
N ASP A 80 1.85 4.95 -19.60
CA ASP A 80 2.55 5.21 -20.86
C ASP A 80 3.86 4.41 -20.95
N THR A 81 4.58 4.27 -19.84
CA THR A 81 5.81 3.47 -19.76
C THR A 81 5.56 1.97 -19.85
N TYR A 82 4.50 1.47 -19.18
CA TYR A 82 4.24 0.04 -19.08
C TYR A 82 3.43 -0.52 -20.25
N VAL A 83 2.59 0.29 -20.91
CA VAL A 83 1.66 -0.17 -21.94
C VAL A 83 2.11 0.33 -23.31
N VAL A 84 2.81 -0.53 -24.07
CA VAL A 84 3.35 -0.20 -25.39
C VAL A 84 2.46 -0.76 -26.49
N LYS A 85 2.27 0.00 -27.56
CA LYS A 85 1.56 -0.44 -28.77
C LYS A 85 2.59 -0.76 -29.84
N GLU A 86 2.78 -2.05 -30.10
CA GLU A 86 3.72 -2.54 -31.10
C GLU A 86 2.97 -2.98 -32.36
N GLU A 87 3.61 -2.81 -33.51
CA GLU A 87 3.05 -3.27 -34.78
C GLU A 87 3.25 -4.78 -34.91
N VAL A 88 2.18 -5.51 -35.22
CA VAL A 88 2.22 -6.98 -35.26
C VAL A 88 2.94 -7.47 -36.51
N VAL A 89 2.75 -6.76 -37.61
CA VAL A 89 3.36 -7.03 -38.91
C VAL A 89 3.60 -5.68 -39.61
N PRO A 90 4.74 -5.48 -40.29
CA PRO A 90 4.94 -4.30 -41.13
C PRO A 90 3.79 -4.15 -42.14
N GLY A 91 3.04 -3.04 -42.05
CA GLY A 91 1.95 -2.70 -42.96
C GLY A 91 0.53 -3.10 -42.51
N ASP A 92 0.36 -3.80 -41.39
CA ASP A 92 -0.95 -4.04 -40.79
C ASP A 92 -1.31 -2.87 -39.85
N PRO A 93 -2.47 -2.18 -40.03
CA PRO A 93 -2.90 -1.13 -39.10
C PRO A 93 -3.21 -1.65 -37.69
N THR A 94 -3.28 -2.97 -37.50
CA THR A 94 -3.51 -3.62 -36.22
C THR A 94 -2.26 -3.57 -35.34
N ARG A 95 -2.36 -2.85 -34.22
CA ARG A 95 -1.31 -2.77 -33.20
C ARG A 95 -1.63 -3.69 -32.02
N ARG A 96 -0.66 -4.50 -31.60
CA ARG A 96 -0.75 -5.30 -30.38
C ARG A 96 -0.34 -4.45 -29.19
N THR A 97 -1.13 -4.52 -28.12
CA THR A 97 -0.73 -3.96 -26.82
C THR A 97 0.14 -4.95 -26.07
N VAL A 98 1.34 -4.52 -25.71
CA VAL A 98 2.34 -5.26 -24.94
C VAL A 98 2.51 -4.56 -23.59
N ILE A 99 2.43 -5.34 -22.51
CA ILE A 99 2.65 -4.86 -21.15
C ILE A 99 4.07 -5.23 -20.75
N ARG A 100 4.92 -4.23 -20.48
CA ARG A 100 6.27 -4.43 -19.91
C ARG A 100 6.15 -4.82 -18.44
N LYS A 101 7.03 -5.70 -17.95
CA LYS A 101 7.06 -6.15 -16.54
C LYS A 101 5.65 -6.42 -15.97
N PRO A 102 4.94 -7.43 -16.53
CA PRO A 102 3.52 -7.64 -16.25
C PRO A 102 3.23 -7.88 -14.77
N GLU A 103 4.17 -8.47 -14.02
CA GLU A 103 4.00 -8.73 -12.59
C GLU A 103 3.91 -7.44 -11.78
N ILE A 104 4.77 -6.46 -12.08
CA ILE A 104 4.70 -5.12 -11.48
C ILE A 104 3.41 -4.43 -11.89
N TYR A 105 3.07 -4.46 -13.19
CA TYR A 105 1.84 -3.82 -13.69
C TYR A 105 0.59 -4.35 -12.97
N ASN A 106 0.46 -5.67 -12.89
CA ASN A 106 -0.67 -6.34 -12.26
C ASN A 106 -0.72 -6.05 -10.76
N ALA A 107 0.42 -6.03 -10.08
CA ALA A 107 0.50 -5.70 -8.66
C ALA A 107 0.02 -4.26 -8.39
N VAL A 108 0.48 -3.27 -9.18
CA VAL A 108 0.03 -1.87 -9.06
C VAL A 108 -1.48 -1.76 -9.25
N LYS A 109 -2.05 -2.43 -10.26
CA LYS A 109 -3.50 -2.44 -10.51
C LYS A 109 -4.28 -3.08 -9.37
N SER A 110 -3.75 -4.15 -8.78
CA SER A 110 -4.35 -4.83 -7.62
C SER A 110 -4.36 -3.91 -6.39
N ILE A 111 -3.23 -3.27 -6.10
CA ILE A 111 -3.06 -2.30 -5.00
C ILE A 111 -3.99 -1.11 -5.20
N GLU A 112 -4.04 -0.51 -6.40
CA GLU A 112 -4.94 0.59 -6.72
C GLU A 112 -6.39 0.23 -6.36
N LYS A 113 -6.85 -0.96 -6.77
CA LYS A 113 -8.21 -1.43 -6.50
C LYS A 113 -8.45 -1.65 -5.00
N ALA A 114 -7.49 -2.21 -4.28
CA ALA A 114 -7.62 -2.45 -2.85
C ALA A 114 -7.65 -1.13 -2.05
N LEU A 115 -6.75 -0.20 -2.33
CA LEU A 115 -6.71 1.12 -1.68
C LEU A 115 -8.03 1.87 -1.89
N ASN A 116 -8.55 1.89 -3.13
CA ASN A 116 -9.86 2.49 -3.42
C ASN A 116 -11.01 1.83 -2.65
N LYS A 117 -10.94 0.51 -2.43
CA LYS A 117 -11.95 -0.21 -1.64
C LYS A 117 -11.85 0.16 -0.16
N SER A 118 -10.65 0.29 0.38
CA SER A 118 -10.42 0.68 1.79
C SER A 118 -10.83 2.12 2.07
N VAL A 119 -10.57 3.07 1.15
CA VAL A 119 -11.09 4.44 1.25
C VAL A 119 -12.63 4.46 1.28
N LYS A 120 -13.27 3.71 0.37
CA LYS A 120 -14.75 3.61 0.32
C LYS A 120 -15.37 3.02 1.57
N LYS A 121 -14.64 2.17 2.28
CA LYS A 121 -15.05 1.58 3.56
C LYS A 121 -14.68 2.44 4.76
N HIS A 122 -14.02 3.58 4.56
CA HIS A 122 -13.47 4.43 5.62
C HIS A 122 -12.46 3.69 6.53
N GLU A 123 -11.76 2.68 5.99
CA GLU A 123 -10.67 1.97 6.69
C GLU A 123 -9.39 2.82 6.71
N ILE A 124 -9.15 3.60 5.66
CA ILE A 124 -8.01 4.52 5.52
C ILE A 124 -8.48 5.87 4.99
N SER A 125 -7.70 6.92 5.25
CA SER A 125 -8.01 8.25 4.70
C SER A 125 -7.65 8.34 3.21
N GLU A 126 -8.32 9.23 2.47
CA GLU A 126 -8.01 9.48 1.06
C GLU A 126 -6.55 9.95 0.87
N LYS A 127 -6.09 10.85 1.74
CA LYS A 127 -4.71 11.36 1.74
C LYS A 127 -3.67 10.25 1.95
N GLU A 128 -3.92 9.37 2.90
CA GLU A 128 -3.06 8.22 3.18
C GLU A 128 -3.04 7.23 2.01
N SER A 129 -4.21 6.93 1.42
CA SER A 129 -4.31 6.14 0.20
C SER A 129 -3.52 6.75 -0.95
N GLU A 130 -3.56 8.07 -1.13
CA GLU A 130 -2.78 8.75 -2.16
C GLU A 130 -1.27 8.64 -1.91
N GLN A 131 -0.82 8.80 -0.66
CA GLN A 131 0.61 8.69 -0.32
C GLN A 131 1.14 7.28 -0.55
N LEU A 132 0.38 6.25 -0.15
CA LEU A 132 0.74 4.87 -0.40
C LEU A 132 0.80 4.56 -1.90
N PHE A 133 -0.20 5.01 -2.64
CA PHE A 133 -0.25 4.79 -4.08
C PHE A 133 0.86 5.56 -4.80
N TYR A 134 1.18 6.78 -4.35
CA TYR A 134 2.29 7.57 -4.87
C TYR A 134 3.63 6.83 -4.75
N HIS A 135 3.93 6.27 -3.58
CA HIS A 135 5.14 5.48 -3.35
C HIS A 135 5.20 4.28 -4.30
N VAL A 136 4.10 3.53 -4.41
CA VAL A 136 3.99 2.38 -5.33
C VAL A 136 4.27 2.80 -6.77
N LEU A 137 3.76 3.94 -7.22
CA LEU A 137 4.02 4.45 -8.57
C LEU A 137 5.50 4.82 -8.79
N LYS A 138 6.13 5.52 -7.84
CA LYS A 138 7.58 5.84 -7.92
C LYS A 138 8.42 4.58 -8.01
N VAL A 139 8.16 3.60 -7.13
CA VAL A 139 8.86 2.32 -7.15
C VAL A 139 8.68 1.59 -8.48
N SER A 140 7.45 1.56 -8.98
CA SER A 140 7.14 0.88 -10.26
C SER A 140 7.86 1.53 -11.43
N LEU A 141 7.94 2.87 -11.46
CA LEU A 141 8.67 3.58 -12.50
C LEU A 141 10.17 3.34 -12.40
N ALA A 142 10.76 3.40 -11.20
CA ALA A 142 12.19 3.10 -11.01
C ALA A 142 12.55 1.64 -11.37
N ALA A 143 11.61 0.70 -11.15
CA ALA A 143 11.81 -0.71 -11.48
C ALA A 143 11.91 -0.99 -12.99
N ILE A 144 11.49 -0.06 -13.86
CA ILE A 144 11.53 -0.29 -15.32
C ILE A 144 12.96 -0.42 -15.83
N ASP A 145 13.86 0.41 -15.32
CA ASP A 145 15.27 0.51 -15.71
C ASP A 145 16.20 -0.23 -14.73
N SER A 146 15.64 -0.76 -13.64
CA SER A 146 16.40 -1.50 -12.61
C SER A 146 16.28 -3.02 -12.79
N GLU A 147 17.32 -3.74 -12.39
CA GLU A 147 17.26 -5.21 -12.24
C GLU A 147 16.25 -5.59 -11.16
N SER A 148 15.10 -6.11 -11.59
CA SER A 148 13.91 -6.30 -10.74
C SER A 148 13.39 -7.74 -10.73
N ASP A 149 14.10 -8.70 -11.31
CA ASP A 149 13.63 -10.09 -11.44
C ASP A 149 13.22 -10.71 -10.09
N SER A 150 14.06 -10.58 -9.06
CA SER A 150 13.74 -11.10 -7.71
C SER A 150 12.55 -10.39 -7.03
N PHE A 151 12.31 -9.13 -7.39
CA PHE A 151 11.14 -8.38 -6.94
C PHE A 151 9.89 -8.86 -7.68
N GLU A 152 9.96 -9.04 -9.00
CA GLU A 152 8.88 -9.58 -9.84
C GLU A 152 8.47 -10.99 -9.41
N GLU A 153 9.43 -11.87 -9.13
CA GLU A 153 9.16 -13.21 -8.57
C GLU A 153 8.43 -13.14 -7.21
N SER A 154 8.85 -12.20 -6.35
CA SER A 154 8.21 -12.00 -5.04
C SER A 154 6.78 -11.46 -5.19
N LEU A 155 6.52 -10.60 -6.18
CA LEU A 155 5.19 -10.10 -6.49
C LEU A 155 4.28 -11.20 -7.03
N ASP A 156 4.74 -12.04 -7.96
CA ASP A 156 3.94 -13.15 -8.49
C ASP A 156 3.57 -14.16 -7.39
N ALA A 157 4.53 -14.50 -6.52
CA ALA A 157 4.29 -15.39 -5.38
C ALA A 157 3.17 -14.89 -4.45
N HIS A 158 2.99 -13.57 -4.34
CA HIS A 158 2.00 -12.92 -3.48
C HIS A 158 0.84 -12.26 -4.25
N ARG A 159 0.65 -12.56 -5.55
CA ARG A 159 -0.30 -11.86 -6.43
C ARG A 159 -1.75 -11.77 -5.92
N LYS A 160 -2.16 -12.68 -5.03
CA LYS A 160 -3.50 -12.74 -4.45
C LYS A 160 -3.65 -11.91 -3.16
N ASP A 161 -2.56 -11.63 -2.47
CA ASP A 161 -2.57 -10.90 -1.20
C ASP A 161 -2.10 -9.47 -1.41
N THR A 162 -3.07 -8.56 -1.54
CA THR A 162 -2.76 -7.15 -1.79
C THR A 162 -2.04 -6.47 -0.62
N LYS A 163 -2.21 -6.94 0.62
CA LYS A 163 -1.47 -6.39 1.76
C LYS A 163 0.01 -6.77 1.67
N ALA A 164 0.29 -8.04 1.33
CA ALA A 164 1.65 -8.51 1.09
C ALA A 164 2.29 -7.76 -0.09
N LEU A 165 1.56 -7.56 -1.19
CA LEU A 165 2.05 -6.77 -2.32
C LEU A 165 2.47 -5.36 -1.87
N LEU A 166 1.60 -4.65 -1.14
CA LEU A 166 1.92 -3.30 -0.64
C LEU A 166 3.16 -3.30 0.25
N ALA A 167 3.31 -4.30 1.13
CA ALA A 167 4.47 -4.45 2.00
C ALA A 167 5.77 -4.67 1.19
N LEU A 168 5.72 -5.45 0.10
CA LEU A 168 6.87 -5.64 -0.80
C LEU A 168 7.31 -4.31 -1.43
N PHE A 169 6.37 -3.47 -1.87
CA PHE A 169 6.69 -2.13 -2.37
C PHE A 169 7.31 -1.21 -1.30
N GLN A 170 6.97 -1.40 -0.02
CA GLN A 170 7.57 -0.65 1.09
C GLN A 170 8.99 -1.13 1.45
N GLN A 171 9.35 -2.36 1.10
CA GLN A 171 10.70 -2.92 1.29
C GLN A 171 11.71 -2.46 0.22
N VAL A 172 11.26 -1.68 -0.76
CA VAL A 172 12.12 -1.11 -1.80
C VAL A 172 12.64 0.25 -1.33
N ASN A 173 13.96 0.39 -1.30
CA ASN A 173 14.62 1.68 -1.10
C ASN A 173 14.85 2.36 -2.45
N LEU A 174 14.35 3.59 -2.57
CA LEU A 174 14.53 4.42 -3.77
C LEU A 174 15.70 5.36 -3.55
N LYS A 175 16.72 5.24 -4.39
CA LYS A 175 17.82 6.20 -4.50
C LYS A 175 17.55 7.13 -5.66
N ASP A 176 17.47 8.43 -5.39
CA ASP A 176 17.36 9.42 -6.45
C ASP A 176 18.72 9.58 -7.14
N LEU A 177 18.73 9.61 -8.48
CA LEU A 177 19.96 9.75 -9.28
C LEU A 177 20.41 11.21 -9.47
N TYR A 178 19.59 12.17 -9.07
CA TYR A 178 19.76 13.60 -9.29
C TYR A 178 19.62 14.39 -7.99
#